data_AF-A0A9N9UBB0-F1
#
_entry.id   AF-A0A9N9UBB0-F1
#
_cell.length_a   1.000
_cell.length_b   1.000
_cell.length_c   1.000
_cell.angle_alpha   90.00
_cell.angle_beta   90.00
_cell.angle_gamma   90.00
#
_symmetry.space_group_name_H-M   'P 1'
#
loop_
_entity.id
_entity.type
_entity.pdbx_description
1 polymer ?
#
loop_
_entity_poly.entity_id
_entity_poly.type
_entity_poly.pdbx_seq_one_letter_code
_entity_poly.pdbx_strand_id
1 'polypeptide(L)'
;MDQWQVREAAAAELGKGKLLTKPNGAPLDVENGYIPLLINLTFEDKAAKGLRKRRPGDKREAAVYFTALEAVQDNRTLLLTGPSGAGKTTLAKHICFSFATGSAYKSKPVIRNEDGEVHEEIWDGSTIVPYLVTIESLKDLHRFTEELPHSLQAWSERGPARENQEIIYVLDSIEASGVGGLGLLSSVVDMIRASYGARLLVLGRQEELHNWILPSGLVRQQLLPLLQSQRLQSISGFQDGLSPSLSSLGSGSAAALPAIFAMSLSCNSEGETNEGVLDTWIEAYIKSAGGLEELLMNAHDAFYGRYNGALSSVVQQPFMSSRVFRDLLVAKHLASKPDAALQVLGHDSVTAQPIVKSLLHRISNHPTRKSLIDSMLHAESGLTSLRVALLAADFVDVQENTQVVSARSKLLEILMKGSLSVPERVMAGRILSRLGDPRDLEALAVIPKGRSTHGSASHPNSAPPYELELDEFRIGIFPVVNANYLKFIQETGRAWVSPDGNDAETQNAPATDVTCGESLGKLGQEMWSSFQQNPNGSGHVEGTKLRHAQQRSFTLGGPYGQRMHPIAKI
;
A
#
# COMPACT_ATOMS: atom_id res chain seq x y z
N MET A 1 -35.50 21.37 -13.87
CA MET A 1 -34.12 21.32 -13.33
C MET A 1 -33.31 20.45 -14.28
N ASP A 2 -32.11 20.91 -14.62
CA ASP A 2 -31.16 20.12 -15.39
C ASP A 2 -30.75 18.88 -14.58
N GLN A 3 -30.57 17.70 -15.21
CA GLN A 3 -30.23 16.43 -14.53
C GLN A 3 -29.02 16.56 -13.59
N TRP A 4 -28.10 17.45 -13.94
CA TRP A 4 -26.90 17.72 -13.16
C TRP A 4 -27.16 18.58 -11.93
N GLN A 5 -28.14 19.49 -11.96
CA GLN A 5 -28.56 20.26 -10.78
C GLN A 5 -29.20 19.33 -9.75
N VAL A 6 -29.96 18.33 -10.20
CA VAL A 6 -30.53 17.30 -9.32
C VAL A 6 -29.40 16.49 -8.65
N ARG A 7 -28.33 16.18 -9.39
CA ARG A 7 -27.16 15.48 -8.85
C ARG A 7 -26.36 16.34 -7.86
N GLU A 8 -26.17 17.62 -8.14
CA GLU A 8 -25.55 18.56 -7.20
C GLU A 8 -26.35 18.67 -5.90
N ALA A 9 -27.67 18.78 -5.99
CA ALA A 9 -28.54 18.80 -4.82
C ALA A 9 -28.44 17.49 -4.00
N ALA A 10 -28.46 16.34 -4.68
CA ALA A 10 -28.28 15.04 -4.01
C ALA A 10 -26.89 14.90 -3.37
N ALA A 11 -25.84 15.41 -4.01
CA ALA A 11 -24.48 15.41 -3.48
C ALA A 11 -24.33 16.32 -2.25
N ALA A 12 -25.03 17.46 -2.21
CA ALA A 12 -25.04 18.36 -1.05
C ALA A 12 -25.65 17.69 0.19
N GLU A 13 -26.64 16.80 0.03
CA GLU A 13 -27.24 16.06 1.16
C GLU A 13 -26.29 15.01 1.78
N LEU A 14 -25.25 14.59 1.06
CA LEU A 14 -24.26 13.61 1.58
C LEU A 14 -23.52 14.13 2.82
N GLY A 15 -23.39 15.46 2.97
CA GLY A 15 -22.75 16.09 4.12
C GLY A 15 -23.45 15.81 5.45
N LYS A 16 -24.78 15.63 5.42
CA LYS A 16 -25.62 15.39 6.62
C LYS A 16 -25.61 13.93 7.07
N GLY A 17 -24.99 13.03 6.31
CA GLY A 17 -24.90 11.62 6.66
C GLY A 17 -24.10 11.41 7.94
N LYS A 18 -24.62 10.61 8.88
CA LYS A 18 -23.89 10.25 10.11
C LYS A 18 -22.55 9.60 9.77
N LEU A 19 -21.46 10.15 10.29
CA LEU A 19 -20.10 9.65 10.12
C LEU A 19 -19.55 9.04 11.40
N LEU A 20 -19.60 9.78 12.52
CA LEU A 20 -19.09 9.36 13.83
C LEU A 20 -20.17 9.45 14.91
N THR A 21 -19.91 8.81 16.04
CA THR A 21 -20.62 9.05 17.30
C THR A 21 -19.61 9.55 18.31
N LYS A 22 -19.86 10.74 18.86
CA LYS A 22 -19.03 11.35 19.91
C LYS A 22 -19.09 10.52 21.19
N PRO A 23 -18.11 10.67 22.11
CA PRO A 23 -18.12 10.07 23.45
C PRO A 23 -19.41 10.24 24.26
N ASN A 24 -20.10 11.37 24.07
CA ASN A 24 -21.37 11.68 24.74
C ASN A 24 -22.60 11.10 24.01
N GLY A 25 -22.40 10.28 22.96
CA GLY A 25 -23.46 9.69 22.15
C GLY A 25 -23.98 10.56 21.00
N ALA A 26 -23.61 11.84 20.94
CA ALA A 26 -24.08 12.74 19.89
C ALA A 26 -23.56 12.32 18.50
N PRO A 27 -24.39 12.34 17.44
CA PRO A 27 -23.94 12.06 16.09
C PRO A 27 -23.05 13.21 15.58
N LEU A 28 -22.07 12.87 14.74
CA LEU A 28 -21.31 13.81 13.94
C LEU A 28 -21.43 13.40 12.48
N ASP A 29 -21.73 14.35 11.60
CA ASP A 29 -21.98 14.09 10.19
C ASP A 29 -20.71 14.19 9.33
N VAL A 30 -20.82 13.98 8.03
CA VAL A 30 -19.68 14.05 7.08
C VAL A 30 -19.16 15.48 6.93
N GLU A 31 -20.04 16.48 6.95
CA GLU A 31 -19.66 17.89 6.84
C GLU A 31 -18.74 18.31 7.99
N ASN A 32 -19.14 17.98 9.23
CA ASN A 32 -18.46 18.44 10.42
C ASN A 32 -17.42 17.44 10.92
N GLY A 33 -17.54 16.15 10.65
CA GLY A 33 -16.68 15.11 11.23
C GLY A 33 -15.61 14.52 10.33
N TYR A 34 -15.51 14.98 9.07
CA TYR A 34 -14.54 14.43 8.14
C TYR A 34 -13.10 14.84 8.48
N ILE A 35 -12.20 13.85 8.50
CA ILE A 35 -10.77 14.05 8.65
C ILE A 35 -10.11 13.85 7.28
N PRO A 36 -9.38 14.86 6.74
CA PRO A 36 -8.70 14.74 5.46
C PRO A 36 -7.76 13.53 5.40
N LEU A 37 -7.98 12.67 4.41
CA LEU A 37 -7.13 11.49 4.20
C LEU A 37 -5.87 11.87 3.42
N LEU A 38 -4.73 11.36 3.88
CA LEU A 38 -3.44 11.54 3.21
C LEU A 38 -3.16 10.38 2.24
N ILE A 39 -2.27 10.62 1.29
CA ILE A 39 -1.82 9.59 0.32
C ILE A 39 -0.32 9.34 0.44
N ASN A 40 0.14 8.21 -0.11
CA ASN A 40 1.54 7.80 -0.16
C ASN A 40 2.39 8.60 -1.19
N LEU A 41 2.14 9.89 -1.34
CA LEU A 41 2.91 10.81 -2.17
C LEU A 41 3.32 12.01 -1.32
N THR A 42 4.62 12.35 -1.31
CA THR A 42 5.14 13.48 -0.55
C THR A 42 5.44 14.70 -1.43
N PHE A 43 5.50 15.88 -0.81
CA PHE A 43 5.98 17.10 -1.47
C PHE A 43 7.40 16.93 -2.02
N GLU A 44 8.27 16.24 -1.28
CA GLU A 44 9.63 15.88 -1.73
C GLU A 44 9.58 15.01 -3.00
N ASP A 45 8.75 13.98 -3.04
CA ASP A 45 8.63 13.08 -4.20
C ASP A 45 8.20 13.83 -5.46
N LYS A 46 7.22 14.75 -5.33
CA LYS A 46 6.74 15.60 -6.43
C LYS A 46 7.85 16.55 -6.92
N ALA A 47 8.62 17.15 -6.01
CA ALA A 47 9.73 18.04 -6.34
C ALA A 47 10.90 17.31 -7.01
N ALA A 48 11.23 16.10 -6.54
CA ALA A 48 12.37 15.32 -7.02
C ALA A 48 12.11 14.58 -8.35
N LYS A 49 10.87 14.57 -8.86
CA LYS A 49 10.46 13.74 -10.02
C LYS A 49 10.91 12.28 -9.89
N GLY A 50 10.98 11.76 -8.66
CA GLY A 50 11.45 10.40 -8.37
C GLY A 50 12.96 10.15 -8.45
N LEU A 51 13.80 11.16 -8.72
CA LEU A 51 15.26 11.02 -8.78
C LEU A 51 15.90 11.51 -7.48
N ARG A 52 16.19 10.58 -6.57
CA ARG A 52 16.89 10.89 -5.31
C ARG A 52 18.38 11.11 -5.59
N LYS A 53 18.89 12.30 -5.27
CA LYS A 53 20.33 12.53 -5.03
C LYS A 53 20.49 13.13 -3.65
N ARG A 54 20.64 12.27 -2.64
CA ARG A 54 21.04 12.72 -1.29
C ARG A 54 22.55 12.67 -1.18
N ARG A 55 23.13 13.61 -0.44
CA ARG A 55 24.56 13.60 -0.12
C ARG A 55 24.77 12.80 1.18
N PRO A 56 25.96 12.19 1.36
CA PRO A 56 26.30 11.59 2.65
C PRO A 56 26.21 12.65 3.76
N GLY A 57 25.37 12.38 4.78
CA GLY A 57 25.20 13.25 5.95
C GLY A 57 23.94 14.13 5.96
N ASP A 58 23.14 14.15 4.88
CA ASP A 58 21.87 14.88 4.87
C ASP A 58 20.90 14.24 5.90
N LYS A 59 20.37 15.06 6.83
CA LYS A 59 19.31 14.61 7.73
C LYS A 59 18.04 14.37 6.93
N ARG A 60 17.37 13.25 7.18
CA ARG A 60 16.08 12.94 6.56
C ARG A 60 15.04 13.91 7.12
N GLU A 61 14.52 14.78 6.27
CA GLU A 61 13.34 15.58 6.59
C GLU A 61 12.14 14.64 6.80
N ALA A 62 11.23 15.03 7.70
CA ALA A 62 10.00 14.29 7.91
C ALA A 62 9.15 14.35 6.64
N ALA A 63 8.58 13.22 6.25
CA ALA A 63 7.78 13.15 5.03
C ALA A 63 6.50 13.98 5.19
N VAL A 64 6.31 14.98 4.34
CA VAL A 64 5.09 15.81 4.27
C VAL A 64 4.22 15.27 3.14
N TYR A 65 3.02 14.78 3.46
CA TYR A 65 2.15 14.09 2.49
C TYR A 65 1.10 15.01 1.84
N PHE A 66 0.74 14.70 0.60
CA PHE A 66 -0.44 15.27 -0.06
C PHE A 66 -1.74 14.68 0.49
N THR A 67 -2.84 15.40 0.36
CA THR A 67 -4.18 14.86 0.64
C THR A 67 -4.74 14.10 -0.55
N ALA A 68 -5.78 13.31 -0.29
CA ALA A 68 -6.54 12.63 -1.33
C ALA A 68 -7.24 13.64 -2.28
N LEU A 69 -7.66 14.81 -1.79
CA LEU A 69 -8.28 15.85 -2.62
C LEU A 69 -7.27 16.44 -3.61
N GLU A 70 -6.05 16.75 -3.14
CA GLU A 70 -4.98 17.27 -4.00
C GLU A 70 -4.56 16.24 -5.06
N ALA A 71 -4.54 14.94 -4.74
CA ALA A 71 -4.34 13.93 -5.78
C ALA A 71 -5.45 13.93 -6.84
N VAL A 72 -6.71 14.16 -6.47
CA VAL A 72 -7.82 14.27 -7.43
C VAL A 72 -7.66 15.51 -8.32
N GLN A 73 -7.07 16.59 -7.80
CA GLN A 73 -6.76 17.79 -8.57
C GLN A 73 -5.64 17.54 -9.58
N ASP A 74 -4.55 16.92 -9.13
CA ASP A 74 -3.36 16.64 -9.94
C ASP A 74 -3.60 15.58 -11.03
N ASN A 75 -4.66 14.76 -10.92
CA ASN A 75 -4.89 13.62 -11.80
C ASN A 75 -6.29 13.64 -12.42
N ARG A 76 -6.36 13.54 -13.75
CA ARG A 76 -7.63 13.43 -14.47
C ARG A 76 -8.31 12.07 -14.28
N THR A 77 -7.53 11.00 -14.19
CA THR A 77 -7.99 9.63 -13.94
C THR A 77 -7.14 9.01 -12.83
N LEU A 78 -7.75 8.75 -11.67
CA LEU A 78 -7.07 8.34 -10.44
C LEU A 78 -7.75 7.11 -9.83
N LEU A 79 -6.96 6.13 -9.41
CA LEU A 79 -7.36 5.04 -8.55
C LEU A 79 -6.75 5.26 -7.15
N LEU A 80 -7.60 5.46 -6.15
CA LEU A 80 -7.20 5.46 -4.74
C LEU A 80 -7.52 4.11 -4.10
N THR A 81 -6.48 3.43 -3.63
CA THR A 81 -6.62 2.17 -2.90
C THR A 81 -6.37 2.35 -1.42
N GLY A 82 -7.03 1.54 -0.60
CA GLY A 82 -6.72 1.43 0.83
C GLY A 82 -7.39 0.22 1.44
N PRO A 83 -6.98 -0.22 2.63
CA PRO A 83 -7.56 -1.40 3.27
C PRO A 83 -9.05 -1.22 3.57
N SER A 84 -9.73 -2.30 3.91
CA SER A 84 -11.09 -2.22 4.45
C SER A 84 -11.15 -1.29 5.66
N GLY A 85 -12.13 -0.39 5.71
CA GLY A 85 -12.25 0.59 6.79
C GLY A 85 -11.35 1.84 6.66
N ALA A 86 -10.58 1.97 5.56
CA ALA A 86 -9.72 3.14 5.28
C ALA A 86 -10.45 4.46 4.98
N GLY A 87 -11.78 4.51 5.09
CA GLY A 87 -12.56 5.73 4.84
C GLY A 87 -12.84 6.06 3.37
N LYS A 88 -12.63 5.13 2.42
CA LYS A 88 -12.88 5.32 0.97
C LYS A 88 -14.29 5.83 0.65
N THR A 89 -15.33 5.12 1.08
CA THR A 89 -16.72 5.54 0.86
C THR A 89 -17.02 6.90 1.50
N THR A 90 -16.43 7.19 2.66
CA THR A 90 -16.55 8.50 3.31
C THR A 90 -15.86 9.58 2.49
N LEU A 91 -14.66 9.33 1.95
CA LEU A 91 -13.96 10.23 1.05
C LEU A 91 -14.78 10.52 -0.20
N ALA A 92 -15.38 9.50 -0.83
CA ALA A 92 -16.30 9.68 -1.96
C ALA A 92 -17.44 10.65 -1.61
N LYS A 93 -18.13 10.39 -0.49
CA LYS A 93 -19.23 11.25 -0.01
C LYS A 93 -18.76 12.67 0.27
N HIS A 94 -17.61 12.82 0.94
CA HIS A 94 -17.05 14.12 1.27
C HIS A 94 -16.62 14.91 0.02
N ILE A 95 -15.98 14.28 -0.95
CA ILE A 95 -15.62 14.91 -2.24
C ILE A 95 -16.89 15.41 -2.96
N CYS A 96 -17.91 14.57 -3.08
CA CYS A 96 -19.15 14.96 -3.74
C CYS A 96 -19.86 16.10 -2.99
N PHE A 97 -19.96 16.00 -1.67
CA PHE A 97 -20.51 17.06 -0.83
C PHE A 97 -19.74 18.38 -0.96
N SER A 98 -18.41 18.31 -0.91
CA SER A 98 -17.55 19.50 -0.86
C SER A 98 -17.54 20.27 -2.19
N PHE A 99 -17.59 19.58 -3.33
CA PHE A 99 -17.77 20.24 -4.61
C PHE A 99 -19.18 20.82 -4.79
N ALA A 100 -20.23 20.07 -4.42
CA ALA A 100 -21.61 20.53 -4.56
C ALA A 100 -21.94 21.77 -3.70
N THR A 101 -21.31 21.90 -2.54
CA THR A 101 -21.48 23.04 -1.62
C THR A 101 -20.45 24.15 -1.83
N GLY A 102 -19.46 23.93 -2.70
CA GLY A 102 -18.33 24.82 -2.90
C GLY A 102 -17.35 24.89 -1.71
N SER A 103 -17.47 24.00 -0.72
CA SER A 103 -16.53 23.96 0.41
C SER A 103 -15.15 23.39 0.03
N ALA A 104 -15.03 22.68 -1.09
CA ALA A 104 -13.75 22.22 -1.64
C ALA A 104 -12.85 23.38 -2.12
N TYR A 105 -13.45 24.52 -2.52
CA TYR A 105 -12.70 25.70 -2.99
C TYR A 105 -12.23 26.62 -1.85
N LYS A 106 -12.52 26.24 -0.59
CA LYS A 106 -12.05 26.97 0.58
C LYS A 106 -10.76 26.32 1.06
N SER A 107 -9.70 27.11 1.17
CA SER A 107 -8.43 26.69 1.79
C SER A 107 -8.69 26.20 3.21
N LYS A 108 -8.10 25.05 3.56
CA LYS A 108 -8.19 24.48 4.91
C LYS A 108 -6.82 23.99 5.38
N PRO A 109 -6.41 24.30 6.62
CA PRO A 109 -5.17 23.77 7.17
C PRO A 109 -5.31 22.26 7.43
N VAL A 110 -4.34 21.47 6.98
CA VAL A 110 -4.30 20.01 7.19
C VAL A 110 -2.94 19.59 7.74
N ILE A 111 -2.95 18.77 8.81
CA ILE A 111 -1.73 18.12 9.33
C ILE A 111 -1.26 17.06 8.34
N ARG A 112 0.01 17.14 7.93
CA ARG A 112 0.61 16.34 6.85
C ARG A 112 1.66 15.33 7.32
N ASN A 113 2.03 15.31 8.60
CA ASN A 113 2.96 14.35 9.19
C ASN A 113 2.76 14.20 10.72
N GLU A 114 3.44 13.24 11.34
CA GLU A 114 3.34 13.01 12.80
C GLU A 114 3.98 14.13 13.63
N ASP A 115 4.91 14.90 13.05
CA ASP A 115 5.51 16.07 13.70
C ASP A 115 4.54 17.26 13.77
N GLY A 116 3.33 17.13 13.21
CA GLY A 116 2.28 18.14 13.25
C GLY A 116 2.45 19.24 12.20
N GLU A 117 3.23 19.01 11.15
CA GLU A 117 3.42 19.98 10.07
C GLU A 117 2.11 20.23 9.33
N VAL A 118 1.72 21.50 9.23
CA VAL A 118 0.44 21.92 8.65
C VAL A 118 0.67 22.60 7.31
N HIS A 119 -0.04 22.15 6.29
CA HIS A 119 -0.11 22.80 4.99
C HIS A 119 -1.57 22.97 4.58
N GLU A 120 -1.87 24.08 3.89
CA GLU A 120 -3.19 24.31 3.33
C GLU A 120 -3.52 23.27 2.26
N GLU A 121 -4.68 22.64 2.38
CA GLU A 121 -5.33 21.90 1.29
C GLU A 121 -6.09 22.92 0.43
N ILE A 122 -5.71 23.01 -0.84
CA ILE A 122 -6.23 24.01 -1.78
C ILE A 122 -6.67 23.31 -3.06
N TRP A 123 -7.92 23.52 -3.47
CA TRP A 123 -8.37 23.22 -4.84
C TRP A 123 -8.30 24.48 -5.70
N ASP A 124 -7.34 24.53 -6.64
CA ASP A 124 -7.15 25.68 -7.57
C ASP A 124 -7.68 25.43 -8.99
N GLY A 125 -8.42 24.33 -9.18
CA GLY A 125 -8.95 23.92 -10.48
C GLY A 125 -10.27 24.57 -10.89
N SER A 126 -10.80 24.06 -11.99
CA SER A 126 -12.16 24.32 -12.49
C SER A 126 -13.24 23.97 -11.47
N THR A 127 -14.43 24.53 -11.67
CA THR A 127 -15.61 24.12 -10.88
C THR A 127 -16.02 22.69 -11.26
N ILE A 128 -16.10 21.82 -10.27
CA ILE A 128 -16.43 20.42 -10.43
C ILE A 128 -17.91 20.15 -10.14
N VAL A 129 -18.55 19.40 -11.05
CA VAL A 129 -19.86 18.78 -10.85
C VAL A 129 -19.67 17.30 -10.51
N PRO A 130 -19.98 16.86 -9.28
CA PRO A 130 -19.74 15.48 -8.85
C PRO A 130 -20.84 14.52 -9.27
N TYR A 131 -20.45 13.31 -9.65
CA TYR A 131 -21.36 12.18 -9.86
C TYR A 131 -20.82 10.91 -9.20
N LEU A 132 -21.43 10.53 -8.07
CA LEU A 132 -21.12 9.31 -7.32
C LEU A 132 -21.87 8.11 -7.88
N VAL A 133 -21.15 7.00 -8.09
CA VAL A 133 -21.68 5.71 -8.51
C VAL A 133 -21.11 4.63 -7.58
N THR A 134 -21.97 3.92 -6.87
CA THR A 134 -21.57 2.77 -6.05
C THR A 134 -21.63 1.50 -6.90
N ILE A 135 -20.54 0.74 -6.94
CA ILE A 135 -20.48 -0.54 -7.64
C ILE A 135 -20.72 -1.66 -6.63
N GLU A 136 -21.82 -2.40 -6.78
CA GLU A 136 -22.13 -3.56 -5.94
C GLU A 136 -21.84 -4.89 -6.66
N SER A 137 -21.75 -4.83 -7.99
CA SER A 137 -21.52 -6.00 -8.84
C SER A 137 -20.89 -5.61 -10.18
N LEU A 138 -20.45 -6.63 -10.94
CA LEU A 138 -20.00 -6.44 -12.32
C LEU A 138 -21.10 -5.83 -13.22
N LYS A 139 -22.38 -6.09 -12.94
CA LYS A 139 -23.50 -5.55 -13.73
C LYS A 139 -23.62 -4.04 -13.58
N ASP A 140 -23.34 -3.49 -12.40
CA ASP A 140 -23.41 -2.05 -12.16
C ASP A 140 -22.32 -1.31 -12.93
N LEU A 141 -21.11 -1.87 -12.96
CA LEU A 141 -20.01 -1.32 -13.76
C LEU A 141 -20.30 -1.42 -15.26
N HIS A 142 -20.91 -2.52 -15.72
CA HIS A 142 -21.33 -2.66 -17.11
C HIS A 142 -22.35 -1.59 -17.49
N ARG A 143 -23.40 -1.45 -16.68
CA ARG A 143 -24.43 -0.43 -16.86
C ARG A 143 -23.84 0.98 -16.90
N PHE A 144 -22.94 1.29 -15.97
CA PHE A 144 -22.23 2.57 -15.97
C PHE A 144 -21.44 2.79 -17.27
N THR A 145 -20.75 1.76 -17.75
CA THR A 145 -19.96 1.80 -18.98
C THR A 145 -20.84 2.06 -20.21
N GLU A 146 -22.04 1.47 -20.27
CA GLU A 146 -23.02 1.69 -21.34
C GLU A 146 -23.66 3.09 -21.29
N GLU A 147 -23.93 3.62 -20.11
CA GLU A 147 -24.54 4.94 -19.92
C GLU A 147 -23.52 6.09 -20.09
N LEU A 148 -22.22 5.82 -19.92
CA LEU A 148 -21.16 6.83 -19.93
C LEU A 148 -21.07 7.65 -21.23
N PRO A 149 -21.11 7.06 -22.45
CA PRO A 149 -21.09 7.84 -23.69
C PRO A 149 -22.21 8.88 -23.78
N HIS A 150 -23.44 8.48 -23.43
CA HIS A 150 -24.60 9.38 -23.43
C HIS A 150 -24.44 10.48 -22.38
N SER A 151 -23.92 10.13 -21.20
CA SER A 151 -23.64 11.09 -20.14
C SER A 151 -22.58 12.11 -20.54
N LEU A 152 -21.51 11.69 -21.23
CA LEU A 152 -20.43 12.55 -21.71
C LEU A 152 -20.90 13.45 -22.87
N GLN A 153 -21.71 12.91 -23.78
CA GLN A 153 -22.34 13.70 -24.84
C GLN A 153 -23.23 14.79 -24.24
N ALA A 154 -24.13 14.44 -23.33
CA ALA A 154 -25.01 15.39 -22.65
C ALA A 154 -24.23 16.45 -21.83
N TRP A 155 -23.03 16.12 -21.36
CA TRP A 155 -22.13 17.09 -20.73
C TRP A 155 -21.55 18.08 -21.76
N SER A 156 -21.06 17.58 -22.89
CA SER A 156 -20.47 18.40 -23.96
C SER A 156 -21.46 19.36 -24.62
N GLU A 157 -22.74 19.00 -24.69
CA GLU A 157 -23.80 19.79 -25.33
C GLU A 157 -24.25 21.01 -24.49
N ARG A 158 -23.79 21.16 -23.24
CA ARG A 158 -24.18 22.29 -22.35
C ARG A 158 -23.61 23.65 -22.78
N GLY A 159 -22.79 23.68 -23.83
CA GLY A 159 -22.33 24.90 -24.50
C GLY A 159 -21.32 25.74 -23.70
N PRO A 160 -20.86 26.86 -24.27
CA PRO A 160 -19.75 27.67 -23.74
C PRO A 160 -20.06 28.43 -22.45
N ALA A 161 -21.32 28.47 -22.00
CA ALA A 161 -21.72 29.14 -20.75
C ALA A 161 -21.10 28.52 -19.48
N ARG A 162 -20.38 27.40 -19.60
CA ARG A 162 -19.72 26.64 -18.52
C ARG A 162 -18.27 26.27 -18.87
N GLU A 163 -17.58 27.09 -19.66
CA GLU A 163 -16.19 26.86 -20.13
C GLU A 163 -15.16 26.50 -19.04
N ASN A 164 -15.44 26.83 -17.77
CA ASN A 164 -14.57 26.52 -16.62
C ASN A 164 -15.16 25.46 -15.67
N GLN A 165 -16.09 24.63 -16.14
CA GLN A 165 -16.66 23.51 -15.37
C GLN A 165 -16.17 22.16 -15.89
N GLU A 166 -15.94 21.22 -14.98
CA GLU A 166 -15.67 19.82 -15.30
C GLU A 166 -16.63 18.90 -14.54
N ILE A 167 -16.86 17.70 -15.07
CA ILE A 167 -17.55 16.63 -14.38
C ILE A 167 -16.54 15.67 -13.77
N ILE A 168 -16.78 15.22 -12.53
CA ILE A 168 -16.05 14.09 -11.94
C ILE A 168 -16.99 12.92 -11.70
N TYR A 169 -16.63 11.77 -12.25
CA TYR A 169 -17.25 10.49 -11.94
C TYR A 169 -16.49 9.83 -10.80
N VAL A 170 -17.16 9.54 -9.69
CA VAL A 170 -16.59 8.84 -8.52
C VAL A 170 -17.16 7.44 -8.48
N LEU A 171 -16.34 6.44 -8.77
CA LEU A 171 -16.70 5.02 -8.68
C LEU A 171 -16.26 4.47 -7.32
N ASP A 172 -17.22 4.17 -6.44
CA ASP A 172 -16.95 3.55 -5.14
C ASP A 172 -17.07 2.03 -5.21
N SER A 173 -16.21 1.34 -4.44
CA SER A 173 -16.19 -0.13 -4.32
C SER A 173 -15.93 -0.89 -5.64
N ILE A 174 -14.98 -0.42 -6.46
CA ILE A 174 -14.70 -1.04 -7.77
C ILE A 174 -14.35 -2.53 -7.68
N GLU A 175 -13.81 -3.00 -6.55
CA GLU A 175 -13.49 -4.42 -6.35
C GLU A 175 -14.71 -5.35 -6.42
N ALA A 176 -15.93 -4.83 -6.20
CA ALA A 176 -17.17 -5.60 -6.31
C ALA A 176 -17.45 -6.07 -7.75
N SER A 177 -16.80 -5.46 -8.74
CA SER A 177 -16.84 -5.91 -10.15
C SER A 177 -16.00 -7.18 -10.41
N GLY A 178 -15.14 -7.58 -9.48
CA GLY A 178 -14.30 -8.75 -9.61
C GLY A 178 -13.32 -8.69 -10.79
N VAL A 179 -12.82 -9.84 -11.22
CA VAL A 179 -11.80 -9.94 -12.29
C VAL A 179 -12.29 -9.38 -13.63
N GLY A 180 -13.59 -9.47 -13.92
CA GLY A 180 -14.19 -8.93 -15.15
C GLY A 180 -14.21 -7.40 -15.20
N GLY A 181 -14.03 -6.72 -14.07
CA GLY A 181 -14.12 -5.26 -13.99
C GLY A 181 -13.00 -4.51 -14.70
N LEU A 182 -11.80 -5.10 -14.79
CA LEU A 182 -10.63 -4.42 -15.36
C LEU A 182 -10.81 -4.08 -16.86
N GLY A 183 -11.46 -4.96 -17.61
CA GLY A 183 -11.76 -4.72 -19.03
C GLY A 183 -12.70 -3.53 -19.22
N LEU A 184 -13.78 -3.47 -18.44
CA LEU A 184 -14.73 -2.36 -18.47
C LEU A 184 -14.10 -1.05 -17.98
N LEU A 185 -13.31 -1.11 -16.91
CA LEU A 185 -12.60 0.05 -16.39
C LEU A 185 -11.64 0.64 -17.43
N SER A 186 -10.99 -0.21 -18.23
CA SER A 186 -10.12 0.25 -19.32
C SER A 186 -10.90 1.08 -20.35
N SER A 187 -12.07 0.58 -20.79
CA SER A 187 -12.97 1.33 -21.68
C SER A 187 -13.45 2.65 -21.08
N VAL A 188 -13.79 2.66 -19.79
CA VAL A 188 -14.17 3.87 -19.06
C VAL A 188 -13.04 4.90 -19.07
N VAL A 189 -11.81 4.47 -18.76
CA VAL A 189 -10.63 5.37 -18.76
C VAL A 189 -10.40 5.97 -20.14
N ASP A 190 -10.47 5.17 -21.20
CA ASP A 190 -10.27 5.64 -22.57
C ASP A 190 -11.32 6.68 -22.97
N MET A 191 -12.60 6.44 -22.65
CA MET A 191 -13.69 7.40 -22.89
C MET A 191 -13.48 8.71 -22.13
N ILE A 192 -13.17 8.65 -20.83
CA ILE A 192 -12.93 9.85 -20.01
C ILE A 192 -11.75 10.64 -20.55
N ARG A 193 -10.66 9.98 -20.97
CA ARG A 193 -9.47 10.65 -21.54
C ARG A 193 -9.77 11.32 -22.88
N ALA A 194 -10.67 10.76 -23.69
CA ALA A 194 -11.11 11.35 -24.96
C ALA A 194 -12.03 12.57 -24.78
N SER A 195 -12.72 12.72 -23.65
CA SER A 195 -13.72 13.78 -23.41
C SER A 195 -13.18 15.00 -22.66
N TYR A 196 -13.19 16.17 -23.27
CA TYR A 196 -12.78 17.42 -22.59
C TYR A 196 -13.66 17.72 -21.37
N GLY A 197 -13.03 18.12 -20.26
CA GLY A 197 -13.71 18.50 -19.02
C GLY A 197 -14.37 17.34 -18.26
N ALA A 198 -13.86 16.12 -18.40
CA ALA A 198 -14.28 14.96 -17.60
C ALA A 198 -13.11 14.33 -16.83
N ARG A 199 -13.38 13.94 -15.58
CA ARG A 199 -12.47 13.27 -14.65
C ARG A 199 -13.06 11.98 -14.10
N LEU A 200 -12.18 11.09 -13.65
CA LEU A 200 -12.54 9.83 -13.02
C LEU A 200 -11.75 9.64 -11.72
N LEU A 201 -12.47 9.43 -10.63
CA LEU A 201 -11.94 8.92 -9.37
C LEU A 201 -12.49 7.52 -9.15
N VAL A 202 -11.61 6.54 -9.02
CA VAL A 202 -11.94 5.15 -8.71
C VAL A 202 -11.45 4.85 -7.31
N LEU A 203 -12.31 4.28 -6.47
CA LEU A 203 -11.98 3.86 -5.12
C LEU A 203 -12.11 2.35 -5.01
N GLY A 204 -11.12 1.70 -4.39
CA GLY A 204 -11.30 0.30 -4.05
C GLY A 204 -10.31 -0.29 -3.07
N ARG A 205 -10.55 -1.54 -2.71
CA ARG A 205 -9.78 -2.25 -1.68
C ARG A 205 -8.45 -2.76 -2.22
N GLN A 206 -7.39 -2.47 -1.48
CA GLN A 206 -6.03 -2.78 -1.91
C GLN A 206 -5.80 -4.29 -2.03
N GLU A 207 -6.40 -5.07 -1.13
CA GLU A 207 -6.27 -6.52 -1.06
C GLU A 207 -6.81 -7.21 -2.33
N GLU A 208 -7.87 -6.67 -2.94
CA GLU A 208 -8.43 -7.18 -4.19
C GLU A 208 -7.77 -6.59 -5.44
N LEU A 209 -7.31 -5.35 -5.37
CA LEU A 209 -6.84 -4.60 -6.56
C LEU A 209 -5.33 -4.63 -6.77
N HIS A 210 -4.53 -5.10 -5.80
CA HIS A 210 -3.07 -5.05 -5.90
C HIS A 210 -2.52 -5.71 -7.18
N ASN A 211 -3.19 -6.75 -7.68
CA ASN A 211 -2.81 -7.50 -8.88
C ASN A 211 -3.34 -6.93 -10.20
N TRP A 212 -4.14 -5.87 -10.15
CA TRP A 212 -4.67 -5.28 -11.38
C TRP A 212 -3.54 -4.58 -12.13
N ILE A 213 -3.34 -4.99 -13.38
CA ILE A 213 -2.49 -4.27 -14.33
C ILE A 213 -3.35 -3.14 -14.88
N LEU A 214 -3.08 -1.92 -14.44
CA LEU A 214 -3.93 -0.77 -14.76
C LEU A 214 -3.77 -0.33 -16.22
N PRO A 215 -4.85 0.16 -16.85
CA PRO A 215 -4.79 0.79 -18.16
C PRO A 215 -3.89 2.02 -18.13
N SER A 216 -3.28 2.33 -19.27
CA SER A 216 -2.46 3.52 -19.43
C SER A 216 -3.24 4.79 -19.07
N GLY A 217 -2.62 5.68 -18.30
CA GLY A 217 -3.22 6.94 -17.86
C GLY A 217 -3.99 6.86 -16.54
N LEU A 218 -4.33 5.68 -16.03
CA LEU A 218 -4.92 5.54 -14.70
C LEU A 218 -3.81 5.48 -13.64
N VAL A 219 -3.65 6.57 -12.88
CA VAL A 219 -2.64 6.67 -11.82
C VAL A 219 -3.15 5.94 -10.58
N ARG A 220 -2.30 5.13 -9.93
CA ARG A 220 -2.60 4.50 -8.63
C ARG A 220 -1.92 5.28 -7.51
N GLN A 221 -2.68 5.63 -6.49
CA GLN A 221 -2.15 6.07 -5.19
C GLN A 221 -2.82 5.28 -4.06
N GLN A 222 -2.18 5.26 -2.90
CA GLN A 222 -2.65 4.55 -1.72
C GLN A 222 -2.98 5.55 -0.61
N LEU A 223 -4.15 5.37 0.01
CA LEU A 223 -4.55 6.08 1.22
C LEU A 223 -3.68 5.63 2.39
N LEU A 224 -3.15 6.60 3.14
CA LEU A 224 -2.43 6.35 4.37
C LEU A 224 -3.41 6.15 5.54
N PRO A 225 -3.00 5.42 6.59
CA PRO A 225 -3.67 5.49 7.88
C PRO A 225 -3.73 6.94 8.38
N LEU A 226 -4.74 7.25 9.20
CA LEU A 226 -4.80 8.54 9.88
C LEU A 226 -3.56 8.70 10.77
N LEU A 227 -3.00 9.89 10.80
CA LEU A 227 -1.92 10.23 11.72
C LEU A 227 -2.46 10.35 13.14
N GLN A 228 -1.63 10.10 14.15
CA GLN A 228 -2.05 10.29 15.55
C GLN A 228 -2.41 11.76 15.79
N SER A 229 -1.60 12.67 15.27
CA SER A 229 -1.82 14.12 15.31
C SER A 229 -3.17 14.54 14.71
N GLN A 230 -3.57 13.98 13.55
CA GLN A 230 -4.88 14.23 12.93
C GLN A 230 -6.05 13.78 13.79
N ARG A 231 -5.93 12.60 14.43
CA ARG A 231 -6.99 12.04 15.29
C ARG A 231 -7.19 12.88 16.55
N LEU A 232 -6.10 13.24 17.23
CA LEU A 232 -6.14 14.07 18.44
C LEU A 232 -6.68 15.48 18.15
N GLN A 233 -6.27 16.09 17.03
CA GLN A 233 -6.80 17.39 16.61
C GLN A 233 -8.31 17.30 16.35
N SER A 234 -8.76 16.27 15.64
CA SER A 234 -10.18 16.10 15.33
C SER A 234 -11.02 15.89 16.58
N ILE A 235 -10.53 15.13 17.55
CA ILE A 235 -11.17 14.98 18.85
C ILE A 235 -11.30 16.35 19.55
N SER A 236 -10.22 17.13 19.61
CA SER A 236 -10.24 18.46 20.22
C SER A 236 -11.20 19.44 19.53
N GLY A 237 -11.38 19.32 18.20
CA GLY A 237 -12.25 20.19 17.41
C GLY A 237 -13.75 20.00 17.68
N PHE A 238 -14.19 18.85 18.19
CA PHE A 238 -15.61 18.56 18.44
C PHE A 238 -15.95 18.41 19.93
N GLN A 239 -15.02 18.80 20.79
CA GLN A 239 -14.93 18.56 22.23
C GLN A 239 -15.60 19.61 23.11
N ASP A 240 -16.68 20.27 22.67
CA ASP A 240 -17.50 21.12 23.55
C ASP A 240 -18.00 20.29 24.75
N GLY A 241 -17.40 20.51 25.94
CA GLY A 241 -17.86 19.97 27.22
C GLY A 241 -17.38 18.56 27.63
N LEU A 242 -16.29 18.03 27.07
CA LEU A 242 -15.73 16.72 27.47
C LEU A 242 -14.61 16.83 28.52
N SER A 243 -14.55 15.86 29.44
CA SER A 243 -13.59 15.82 30.56
C SER A 243 -12.13 15.68 30.08
N PRO A 244 -11.14 16.29 30.77
CA PRO A 244 -9.69 16.11 30.51
C PRO A 244 -9.20 14.66 30.54
N SER A 245 -10.00 13.74 31.10
CA SER A 245 -9.72 12.30 31.17
C SER A 245 -9.83 11.55 29.83
N LEU A 246 -10.11 12.24 28.72
CA LEU A 246 -10.22 11.67 27.37
C LEU A 246 -9.02 11.99 26.47
N SER A 247 -7.88 12.38 27.06
CA SER A 247 -6.67 12.78 26.33
C SER A 247 -6.03 11.66 25.47
N SER A 248 -6.25 10.39 25.81
CA SER A 248 -5.73 9.23 25.08
C SER A 248 -6.74 8.58 24.11
N LEU A 249 -7.96 9.12 24.01
CA LEU A 249 -9.03 8.57 23.18
C LEU A 249 -8.59 8.47 21.71
N GLY A 250 -8.74 7.28 21.10
CA GLY A 250 -8.36 7.06 19.70
C GLY A 250 -6.88 7.33 19.37
N SER A 251 -6.00 7.44 20.37
CA SER A 251 -4.57 7.71 20.19
C SER A 251 -3.77 6.47 19.81
N GLY A 252 -4.28 5.27 20.10
CA GLY A 252 -3.62 3.99 19.88
C GLY A 252 -3.42 3.63 18.41
N SER A 253 -2.58 2.63 18.17
CA SER A 253 -2.11 2.27 16.83
C SER A 253 -3.21 1.75 15.90
N ALA A 254 -4.13 0.92 16.40
CA ALA A 254 -5.24 0.37 15.61
C ALA A 254 -6.25 1.45 15.19
N ALA A 255 -6.40 2.50 15.99
CA ALA A 255 -7.22 3.66 15.64
C ALA A 255 -6.66 4.48 14.47
N ALA A 256 -5.46 4.19 13.94
CA ALA A 256 -5.02 4.77 12.68
C ALA A 256 -5.94 4.40 11.50
N LEU A 257 -6.68 3.29 11.58
CA LEU A 257 -7.70 2.94 10.59
C LEU A 257 -9.02 3.68 10.89
N PRO A 258 -9.59 4.49 9.97
CA PRO A 258 -10.79 5.30 10.22
C PRO A 258 -12.00 4.56 10.81
N ALA A 259 -12.28 3.33 10.36
CA ALA A 259 -13.39 2.54 10.92
C ALA A 259 -13.14 2.15 12.39
N ILE A 260 -11.89 1.86 12.77
CA ILE A 260 -11.50 1.52 14.14
C ILE A 260 -11.44 2.78 14.99
N PHE A 261 -11.00 3.91 14.44
CA PHE A 261 -11.12 5.22 15.10
C PHE A 261 -12.57 5.55 15.45
N ALA A 262 -13.48 5.41 14.49
CA ALA A 262 -14.91 5.65 14.70
C ALA A 262 -15.50 4.74 15.79
N MET A 263 -15.10 3.47 15.80
CA MET A 263 -15.50 2.52 16.84
C MET A 263 -14.92 2.91 18.20
N SER A 264 -13.64 3.27 18.25
CA SER A 264 -12.92 3.71 19.46
C SER A 264 -13.56 4.94 20.08
N LEU A 265 -13.91 5.94 19.27
CA LEU A 265 -14.67 7.12 19.70
C LEU A 265 -16.02 6.76 20.32
N SER A 266 -16.75 5.83 19.71
CA SER A 266 -18.07 5.45 20.18
C SER A 266 -18.05 4.73 21.53
N CYS A 267 -16.98 4.00 21.86
CA CYS A 267 -16.87 3.23 23.10
C CYS A 267 -15.82 3.77 24.08
N ASN A 268 -15.33 5.00 23.89
CA ASN A 268 -14.31 5.64 24.72
C ASN A 268 -13.01 4.81 24.87
N SER A 269 -12.55 4.20 23.78
CA SER A 269 -11.33 3.37 23.74
C SER A 269 -10.13 4.13 23.17
N GLU A 270 -8.94 3.84 23.69
CA GLU A 270 -7.68 4.39 23.14
C GLU A 270 -7.40 3.86 21.74
N GLY A 271 -7.81 2.63 21.43
CA GLY A 271 -7.63 2.08 20.10
C GLY A 271 -6.30 1.38 19.85
N GLU A 272 -5.76 0.66 20.83
CA GLU A 272 -4.47 -0.03 20.68
C GLU A 272 -4.51 -1.25 19.76
N THR A 273 -5.56 -2.07 19.86
CA THR A 273 -5.73 -3.27 19.01
C THR A 273 -7.13 -3.32 18.43
N ASN A 274 -7.28 -3.87 17.22
CA ASN A 274 -8.58 -4.01 16.57
C ASN A 274 -9.54 -4.87 17.42
N GLU A 275 -9.01 -5.97 17.96
CA GLU A 275 -9.72 -6.94 18.79
C GLU A 275 -10.22 -6.30 20.08
N GLY A 276 -9.34 -5.56 20.77
CA GLY A 276 -9.66 -4.88 22.02
C GLY A 276 -10.77 -3.85 21.85
N VAL A 277 -10.69 -3.01 20.80
CA VAL A 277 -11.73 -2.01 20.53
C VAL A 277 -13.08 -2.66 20.26
N LEU A 278 -13.13 -3.74 19.48
CA LEU A 278 -14.37 -4.47 19.23
C LEU A 278 -14.94 -5.03 20.54
N ASP A 279 -14.09 -5.60 21.39
CA ASP A 279 -14.52 -6.22 22.65
C ASP A 279 -15.06 -5.16 23.62
N THR A 280 -14.41 -4.00 23.73
CA THR A 280 -14.92 -2.84 24.48
C THR A 280 -16.25 -2.34 23.93
N TRP A 281 -16.39 -2.25 22.61
CA TRP A 281 -17.64 -1.80 21.99
C TRP A 281 -18.80 -2.78 22.24
N ILE A 282 -18.55 -4.09 22.11
CA ILE A 282 -19.54 -5.15 22.40
C ILE A 282 -20.00 -5.08 23.87
N GLU A 283 -19.06 -4.88 24.80
CA GLU A 283 -19.37 -4.70 26.22
C GLU A 283 -20.32 -3.51 26.45
N ALA A 284 -20.00 -2.37 25.83
CA ALA A 284 -20.74 -1.13 26.03
C ALA A 284 -22.16 -1.16 25.43
N TYR A 285 -22.35 -1.79 24.26
CA TYR A 285 -23.56 -1.62 23.45
C TYR A 285 -24.39 -2.88 23.21
N ILE A 286 -23.79 -4.07 23.30
CA ILE A 286 -24.45 -5.31 22.87
C ILE A 286 -24.76 -6.22 24.05
N LYS A 287 -23.86 -6.36 25.02
CA LYS A 287 -24.06 -7.29 26.15
C LYS A 287 -25.27 -6.93 27.01
N SER A 288 -25.47 -5.64 27.27
CA SER A 288 -26.65 -5.14 28.01
C SER A 288 -27.97 -5.40 27.27
N ALA A 289 -27.93 -5.57 25.95
CA ALA A 289 -29.09 -5.78 25.09
C ALA A 289 -29.34 -7.26 24.73
N GLY A 290 -28.49 -8.20 25.15
CA GLY A 290 -28.68 -9.63 24.92
C GLY A 290 -28.53 -10.14 23.47
N GLY A 291 -27.93 -9.34 22.57
CA GLY A 291 -27.88 -9.61 21.13
C GLY A 291 -26.55 -10.15 20.59
N LEU A 292 -25.62 -10.61 21.44
CA LEU A 292 -24.26 -10.96 21.01
C LEU A 292 -24.21 -12.18 20.08
N GLU A 293 -24.91 -13.26 20.43
CA GLU A 293 -24.89 -14.49 19.63
C GLU A 293 -25.51 -14.26 18.24
N GLU A 294 -26.61 -13.52 18.17
CA GLU A 294 -27.24 -13.11 16.91
C GLU A 294 -26.28 -12.29 16.05
N LEU A 295 -25.61 -11.28 16.65
CA LEU A 295 -24.65 -10.43 15.94
C LEU A 295 -23.49 -11.24 15.35
N LEU A 296 -22.92 -12.17 16.12
CA LEU A 296 -21.82 -13.02 15.69
C LEU A 296 -22.25 -14.00 14.59
N MET A 297 -23.44 -14.60 14.73
CA MET A 297 -23.97 -15.53 13.73
C MET A 297 -24.30 -14.81 12.42
N ASN A 298 -24.96 -13.65 12.48
CA ASN A 298 -25.28 -12.83 11.31
C ASN A 298 -24.00 -12.41 10.56
N ALA A 299 -22.94 -12.02 11.28
CA ALA A 299 -21.67 -11.67 10.66
C ALA A 299 -21.01 -12.88 9.97
N HIS A 300 -21.04 -14.05 10.61
CA HIS A 300 -20.53 -15.29 10.04
C HIS A 300 -21.32 -15.72 8.81
N ASP A 301 -22.65 -15.68 8.85
CA ASP A 301 -23.49 -16.04 7.71
C ASP A 301 -23.38 -15.02 6.56
N ALA A 302 -23.21 -13.73 6.87
CA ALA A 302 -22.95 -12.70 5.87
C ALA A 302 -21.63 -12.94 5.14
N PHE A 303 -20.59 -13.46 5.81
CA PHE A 303 -19.33 -13.84 5.16
C PHE A 303 -19.54 -14.92 4.08
N TYR A 304 -20.42 -15.89 4.33
CA TYR A 304 -20.79 -16.93 3.35
C TYR A 304 -21.87 -16.48 2.34
N GLY A 305 -22.26 -15.21 2.34
CA GLY A 305 -23.36 -14.70 1.49
C GLY A 305 -24.73 -15.27 1.84
N ARG A 306 -24.91 -15.85 3.03
CA ARG A 306 -26.17 -16.44 3.51
C ARG A 306 -27.06 -15.41 4.20
N TYR A 307 -26.54 -14.22 4.49
CA TYR A 307 -27.26 -13.15 5.17
C TYR A 307 -26.94 -11.77 4.55
N ASN A 308 -27.97 -11.05 4.13
CA ASN A 308 -27.88 -9.71 3.53
C ASN A 308 -28.58 -8.62 4.37
N GLY A 309 -29.08 -8.97 5.56
CA GLY A 309 -29.78 -8.03 6.43
C GLY A 309 -28.85 -7.12 7.24
N ALA A 310 -29.44 -6.31 8.11
CA ALA A 310 -28.70 -5.52 9.08
C ALA A 310 -28.11 -6.43 10.18
N LEU A 311 -26.82 -6.31 10.46
CA LEU A 311 -26.12 -7.19 11.42
C LEU A 311 -26.71 -7.13 12.84
N SER A 312 -27.28 -5.98 13.23
CA SER A 312 -27.94 -5.79 14.52
C SER A 312 -29.23 -4.99 14.33
N SER A 313 -30.31 -5.43 14.98
CA SER A 313 -31.54 -4.66 15.10
C SER A 313 -31.49 -3.60 16.21
N VAL A 314 -30.52 -3.71 17.12
CA VAL A 314 -30.43 -2.92 18.36
C VAL A 314 -29.61 -1.65 18.18
N VAL A 315 -28.45 -1.75 17.52
CA VAL A 315 -27.52 -0.62 17.36
C VAL A 315 -27.12 -0.48 15.91
N GLN A 316 -27.12 0.76 15.43
CA GLN A 316 -26.71 1.12 14.07
C GLN A 316 -25.62 2.19 14.13
N GLN A 317 -24.41 1.80 13.71
CA GLN A 317 -23.26 2.69 13.60
C GLN A 317 -22.67 2.66 12.19
N PRO A 318 -22.19 3.80 11.64
CA PRO A 318 -21.68 3.86 10.27
C PRO A 318 -20.58 2.84 9.97
N PHE A 319 -19.67 2.60 10.92
CA PHE A 319 -18.56 1.65 10.76
C PHE A 319 -19.00 0.19 10.64
N MET A 320 -20.25 -0.17 11.02
CA MET A 320 -20.75 -1.56 10.95
C MET A 320 -20.95 -2.04 9.50
N SER A 321 -21.04 -1.11 8.55
CA SER A 321 -21.04 -1.40 7.12
C SER A 321 -19.65 -1.81 6.62
N SER A 322 -18.58 -1.48 7.35
CA SER A 322 -17.21 -1.79 6.94
C SER A 322 -16.91 -3.28 7.08
N ARG A 323 -16.14 -3.81 6.13
CA ARG A 323 -15.76 -5.22 6.15
C ARG A 323 -14.80 -5.54 7.30
N VAL A 324 -13.97 -4.59 7.75
CA VAL A 324 -13.08 -4.80 8.91
C VAL A 324 -13.88 -5.10 10.18
N PHE A 325 -14.98 -4.39 10.43
CA PHE A 325 -15.85 -4.67 11.57
C PHE A 325 -16.47 -6.08 11.49
N ARG A 326 -16.96 -6.45 10.30
CA ARG A 326 -17.52 -7.79 10.05
C ARG A 326 -16.47 -8.88 10.24
N ASP A 327 -15.29 -8.71 9.67
CA ASP A 327 -14.19 -9.67 9.76
C ASP A 327 -13.77 -9.90 11.23
N LEU A 328 -13.74 -8.83 12.05
CA LEU A 328 -13.47 -8.93 13.48
C LEU A 328 -14.56 -9.68 14.26
N LEU A 329 -15.84 -9.51 13.90
CA LEU A 329 -16.95 -10.29 14.47
C LEU A 329 -16.84 -11.77 14.10
N VAL A 330 -16.53 -12.09 12.84
CA VAL A 330 -16.31 -13.48 12.42
C VAL A 330 -15.13 -14.08 13.18
N ALA A 331 -14.02 -13.36 13.30
CA ALA A 331 -12.86 -13.81 14.08
C ALA A 331 -13.21 -14.06 15.56
N LYS A 332 -14.03 -13.18 16.16
CA LYS A 332 -14.53 -13.37 17.53
C LYS A 332 -15.43 -14.61 17.67
N HIS A 333 -16.28 -14.88 16.68
CA HIS A 333 -17.09 -16.10 16.63
C HIS A 333 -16.22 -17.36 16.55
N LEU A 334 -15.22 -17.34 15.66
CA LEU A 334 -14.28 -18.45 15.47
C LEU A 334 -13.38 -18.69 16.69
N ALA A 335 -13.15 -17.71 17.54
CA ALA A 335 -12.35 -17.91 18.76
C ALA A 335 -12.93 -18.98 19.69
N SER A 336 -14.26 -19.22 19.65
CA SER A 336 -14.90 -20.31 20.38
C SER A 336 -14.78 -21.68 19.69
N LYS A 337 -14.40 -21.71 18.41
CA LYS A 337 -14.28 -22.91 17.58
C LYS A 337 -13.14 -22.77 16.53
N PRO A 338 -11.87 -22.70 16.96
CA PRO A 338 -10.76 -22.36 16.06
C PRO A 338 -10.58 -23.34 14.88
N ASP A 339 -11.00 -24.59 15.03
CA ASP A 339 -10.90 -25.61 13.98
C ASP A 339 -11.73 -25.26 12.72
N ALA A 340 -12.74 -24.40 12.85
CA ALA A 340 -13.53 -23.91 11.71
C ALA A 340 -12.77 -22.90 10.83
N ALA A 341 -11.59 -22.42 11.25
CA ALA A 341 -10.81 -21.43 10.49
C ALA A 341 -10.39 -21.93 9.10
N LEU A 342 -10.06 -23.22 8.96
CA LEU A 342 -9.72 -23.82 7.66
C LEU A 342 -10.91 -23.84 6.70
N GLN A 343 -12.14 -23.96 7.20
CA GLN A 343 -13.34 -23.90 6.37
C GLN A 343 -13.55 -22.49 5.81
N VAL A 344 -13.31 -21.47 6.65
CA VAL A 344 -13.38 -20.06 6.24
C VAL A 344 -12.31 -19.74 5.18
N LEU A 345 -11.08 -20.23 5.34
CA LEU A 345 -10.02 -20.11 4.34
C LEU A 345 -10.31 -20.89 3.05
N GLY A 346 -10.96 -22.05 3.16
CA GLY A 346 -11.38 -22.87 2.03
C GLY A 346 -12.48 -22.21 1.19
N HIS A 347 -13.34 -21.40 1.81
CA HIS A 347 -14.38 -20.65 1.10
C HIS A 347 -13.80 -19.55 0.22
N ASP A 348 -12.96 -18.68 0.79
CA ASP A 348 -12.23 -17.66 0.05
C ASP A 348 -10.94 -17.27 0.79
N SER A 349 -9.84 -17.85 0.35
CA SER A 349 -8.52 -17.68 0.97
C SER A 349 -7.97 -16.27 0.97
N VAL A 350 -8.44 -15.39 0.08
CA VAL A 350 -7.96 -14.00 0.00
C VAL A 350 -8.77 -13.14 0.96
N THR A 351 -10.09 -13.23 0.89
CA THR A 351 -10.95 -12.42 1.76
C THR A 351 -10.91 -12.90 3.21
N ALA A 352 -10.67 -14.18 3.47
CA ALA A 352 -10.55 -14.74 4.81
C ALA A 352 -9.28 -14.35 5.59
N GLN A 353 -8.23 -13.82 4.95
CA GLN A 353 -6.96 -13.57 5.63
C GLN A 353 -7.09 -12.65 6.86
N PRO A 354 -7.78 -11.49 6.79
CA PRO A 354 -7.94 -10.62 7.97
C PRO A 354 -8.68 -11.31 9.12
N ILE A 355 -9.66 -12.17 8.81
CA ILE A 355 -10.43 -12.94 9.81
C ILE A 355 -9.49 -13.89 10.57
N VAL A 356 -8.68 -14.66 9.85
CA VAL A 356 -7.79 -15.64 10.47
C VAL A 356 -6.60 -14.98 11.17
N LYS A 357 -6.07 -13.85 10.65
CA LYS A 357 -5.09 -13.03 11.39
C LYS A 357 -5.64 -12.60 12.75
N SER A 358 -6.84 -12.03 12.75
CA SER A 358 -7.50 -11.60 13.98
C SER A 358 -7.77 -12.78 14.93
N LEU A 359 -8.22 -13.92 14.40
CA LEU A 359 -8.38 -15.14 15.18
C LEU A 359 -7.07 -15.54 15.87
N LEU A 360 -5.96 -15.62 15.12
CA LEU A 360 -4.64 -16.02 15.65
C LEU A 360 -4.14 -15.06 16.74
N HIS A 361 -4.42 -13.76 16.63
CA HIS A 361 -4.17 -12.79 17.71
C HIS A 361 -5.04 -13.07 18.95
N ARG A 362 -6.34 -13.33 18.77
CA ARG A 362 -7.29 -13.64 19.86
C ARG A 362 -6.91 -14.92 20.61
N ILE A 363 -6.44 -15.93 19.90
CA ILE A 363 -6.04 -17.22 20.48
C ILE A 363 -4.54 -17.30 20.77
N SER A 364 -3.83 -16.17 20.84
CA SER A 364 -2.38 -16.10 21.02
C SER A 364 -1.84 -16.96 22.17
N ASN A 365 -2.60 -17.05 23.28
CA ASN A 365 -2.28 -17.83 24.48
C ASN A 365 -3.07 -19.15 24.60
N HIS A 366 -3.84 -19.53 23.57
CA HIS A 366 -4.69 -20.72 23.60
C HIS A 366 -3.90 -21.95 23.10
N PRO A 367 -4.08 -23.15 23.71
CA PRO A 367 -3.37 -24.36 23.30
C PRO A 367 -3.57 -24.74 21.82
N THR A 368 -4.74 -24.44 21.24
CA THR A 368 -5.07 -24.79 19.85
C THR A 368 -4.40 -23.89 18.81
N ARG A 369 -3.73 -22.80 19.20
CA ARG A 369 -3.03 -21.94 18.23
C ARG A 369 -1.95 -22.72 17.49
N LYS A 370 -1.16 -23.51 18.22
CA LYS A 370 -0.08 -24.31 17.64
C LYS A 370 -0.63 -25.32 16.64
N SER A 371 -1.67 -26.08 17.03
CA SER A 371 -2.29 -27.07 16.16
C SER A 371 -2.96 -26.45 14.92
N LEU A 372 -3.54 -25.26 15.05
CA LEU A 372 -4.10 -24.54 13.91
C LEU A 372 -3.00 -24.09 12.93
N ILE A 373 -1.91 -23.49 13.42
CA ILE A 373 -0.75 -23.11 12.59
C ILE A 373 -0.18 -24.34 11.89
N ASP A 374 0.01 -25.45 12.60
CA ASP A 374 0.45 -26.71 12.01
C ASP A 374 -0.50 -27.18 10.90
N SER A 375 -1.80 -27.17 11.15
CA SER A 375 -2.80 -27.59 10.15
C SER A 375 -2.78 -26.70 8.91
N MET A 376 -2.55 -25.40 9.08
CA MET A 376 -2.43 -24.44 7.97
C MET A 376 -1.15 -24.68 7.15
N LEU A 377 0.00 -24.94 7.78
CA LEU A 377 1.26 -25.21 7.08
C LEU A 377 1.24 -26.53 6.29
N HIS A 378 0.42 -27.50 6.74
CA HIS A 378 0.28 -28.82 6.12
C HIS A 378 -0.99 -28.99 5.27
N ALA A 379 -1.69 -27.90 4.95
CA ALA A 379 -2.87 -27.93 4.08
C ALA A 379 -2.55 -28.53 2.70
N GLU A 380 -3.51 -29.25 2.12
CA GLU A 380 -3.39 -29.96 0.83
C GLU A 380 -2.93 -29.08 -0.33
N SER A 381 -2.13 -29.61 -1.26
CA SER A 381 -1.47 -28.85 -2.33
C SER A 381 -2.40 -27.95 -3.17
N GLY A 382 -1.90 -26.78 -3.56
CA GLY A 382 -2.60 -25.85 -4.46
C GLY A 382 -2.34 -24.39 -4.09
N LEU A 383 -2.84 -23.45 -4.90
CA LEU A 383 -2.66 -22.02 -4.64
C LEU A 383 -3.25 -21.59 -3.30
N THR A 384 -4.41 -22.14 -2.93
CA THR A 384 -5.06 -21.90 -1.64
C THR A 384 -4.16 -22.33 -0.48
N SER A 385 -3.56 -23.52 -0.53
CA SER A 385 -2.65 -23.98 0.52
C SER A 385 -1.39 -23.13 0.62
N LEU A 386 -0.83 -22.66 -0.50
CA LEU A 386 0.30 -21.73 -0.47
C LEU A 386 -0.07 -20.41 0.22
N ARG A 387 -1.28 -19.86 -0.03
CA ARG A 387 -1.76 -18.66 0.67
C ARG A 387 -2.00 -18.89 2.16
N VAL A 388 -2.58 -20.04 2.50
CA VAL A 388 -2.81 -20.44 3.90
C VAL A 388 -1.49 -20.63 4.64
N ALA A 389 -0.49 -21.25 4.01
CA ALA A 389 0.84 -21.41 4.56
C ALA A 389 1.58 -20.07 4.69
N LEU A 390 1.46 -19.18 3.70
CA LEU A 390 2.02 -17.82 3.75
C LEU A 390 1.46 -17.05 4.95
N LEU A 391 0.15 -17.14 5.16
CA LEU A 391 -0.53 -16.53 6.30
C LEU A 391 -0.04 -17.13 7.63
N ALA A 392 0.03 -18.46 7.74
CA ALA A 392 0.48 -19.14 8.96
C ALA A 392 1.94 -18.82 9.30
N ALA A 393 2.81 -18.75 8.30
CA ALA A 393 4.23 -18.49 8.47
C ALA A 393 4.52 -17.14 9.15
N ASP A 394 3.61 -16.17 9.00
CA ASP A 394 3.72 -14.88 9.68
C ASP A 394 3.58 -15.00 11.22
N PHE A 395 2.95 -16.07 11.71
CA PHE A 395 2.69 -16.32 13.13
C PHE A 395 3.56 -17.42 13.75
N VAL A 396 4.49 -18.00 12.97
CA VAL A 396 5.42 -19.03 13.45
C VAL A 396 6.47 -18.40 14.38
N ASP A 397 6.65 -19.01 15.54
CA ASP A 397 7.73 -18.68 16.46
C ASP A 397 9.07 -19.19 15.89
N VAL A 398 10.08 -18.33 15.84
CA VAL A 398 11.43 -18.66 15.37
C VAL A 398 12.10 -19.77 16.19
N GLN A 399 11.65 -20.00 17.44
CA GLN A 399 12.15 -21.07 18.31
C GLN A 399 11.49 -22.44 18.01
N GLU A 400 10.37 -22.47 17.28
CA GLU A 400 9.62 -23.69 16.96
C GLU A 400 10.16 -24.37 15.70
N ASN A 401 11.27 -25.10 15.85
CA ASN A 401 12.03 -25.69 14.74
C ASN A 401 11.18 -26.45 13.69
N THR A 402 10.18 -27.22 14.12
CA THR A 402 9.32 -28.00 13.19
C THR A 402 8.46 -27.09 12.31
N GLN A 403 7.82 -26.08 12.90
CA GLN A 403 7.02 -25.09 12.18
C GLN A 403 7.89 -24.24 11.26
N VAL A 404 9.07 -23.84 11.72
CA VAL A 404 10.04 -23.07 10.92
C VAL A 404 10.45 -23.85 9.67
N VAL A 405 10.77 -25.14 9.79
CA VAL A 405 11.12 -25.98 8.64
C VAL A 405 9.96 -26.10 7.66
N SER A 406 8.74 -26.38 8.13
CA SER A 406 7.56 -26.48 7.27
C SER A 406 7.23 -25.16 6.58
N ALA A 407 7.30 -24.04 7.31
CA ALA A 407 7.10 -22.70 6.76
C ALA A 407 8.14 -22.37 5.69
N ARG A 408 9.43 -22.53 5.98
CA ARG A 408 10.51 -22.28 5.01
C ARG A 408 10.31 -23.06 3.71
N SER A 409 9.95 -24.33 3.81
CA SER A 409 9.70 -25.17 2.63
C SER A 409 8.57 -24.63 1.75
N LYS A 410 7.45 -24.21 2.35
CA LYS A 410 6.30 -23.64 1.63
C LYS A 410 6.60 -22.25 1.05
N LEU A 411 7.30 -21.40 1.80
CA LEU A 411 7.70 -20.07 1.32
C LEU A 411 8.69 -20.16 0.16
N LEU A 412 9.64 -21.11 0.22
CA LEU A 412 10.54 -21.36 -0.90
C LEU A 412 9.79 -21.86 -2.14
N GLU A 413 8.77 -22.72 -1.96
CA GLU A 413 7.89 -23.14 -3.04
C GLU A 413 7.21 -21.93 -3.71
N ILE A 414 6.69 -20.99 -2.93
CA ILE A 414 6.06 -19.74 -3.42
C ILE A 414 7.05 -18.93 -4.28
N LEU A 415 8.30 -18.79 -3.82
CA LEU A 415 9.32 -18.01 -4.52
C LEU A 415 9.81 -18.71 -5.80
N MET A 416 10.11 -20.01 -5.73
CA MET A 416 10.75 -20.75 -6.82
C MET A 416 9.78 -21.11 -7.94
N LYS A 417 8.53 -21.46 -7.61
CA LYS A 417 7.51 -21.76 -8.63
C LYS A 417 6.82 -20.50 -9.17
N GLY A 418 6.95 -19.37 -8.48
CA GLY A 418 6.33 -18.11 -8.88
C GLY A 418 4.79 -18.14 -8.91
N SER A 419 4.17 -19.08 -8.19
CA SER A 419 2.74 -19.40 -8.35
C SER A 419 1.78 -18.39 -7.74
N LEU A 420 2.25 -17.57 -6.79
CA LEU A 420 1.50 -16.48 -6.16
C LEU A 420 1.87 -15.12 -6.77
N SER A 421 1.12 -14.07 -6.44
CA SER A 421 1.34 -12.72 -6.97
C SER A 421 2.68 -12.11 -6.52
N VAL A 422 3.13 -11.04 -7.19
CA VAL A 422 4.37 -10.34 -6.81
C VAL A 422 4.33 -9.90 -5.33
N PRO A 423 3.27 -9.25 -4.82
CA PRO A 423 3.22 -8.88 -3.40
C PRO A 423 3.24 -10.07 -2.44
N GLU A 424 2.55 -11.17 -2.77
CA GLU A 424 2.59 -12.41 -1.97
C GLU A 424 4.00 -13.01 -1.93
N ARG A 425 4.74 -12.96 -3.04
CA ARG A 425 6.15 -13.40 -3.10
C ARG A 425 7.08 -12.48 -2.33
N VAL A 426 6.85 -11.16 -2.37
CA VAL A 426 7.61 -10.20 -1.54
C VAL A 426 7.39 -10.50 -0.05
N MET A 427 6.14 -10.74 0.36
CA MET A 427 5.82 -11.14 1.73
C MET A 427 6.50 -12.46 2.11
N ALA A 428 6.50 -13.46 1.22
CA ALA A 428 7.20 -14.72 1.46
C ALA A 428 8.71 -14.52 1.66
N GLY A 429 9.33 -13.65 0.85
CA GLY A 429 10.74 -13.27 1.00
C GLY A 429 11.02 -12.61 2.34
N ARG A 430 10.16 -11.69 2.80
CA ARG A 430 10.30 -11.03 4.10
C ARG A 430 10.20 -12.00 5.27
N ILE A 431 9.21 -12.89 5.23
CA ILE A 431 9.06 -13.91 6.27
C ILE A 431 10.27 -14.87 6.26
N LEU A 432 10.80 -15.25 5.09
CA LEU A 432 12.04 -16.03 5.01
C LEU A 432 13.24 -15.28 5.60
N SER A 433 13.34 -13.96 5.43
CA SER A 433 14.40 -13.16 6.06
C SER A 433 14.39 -13.33 7.58
N ARG A 434 13.21 -13.21 8.20
CA ARG A 434 13.01 -13.40 9.65
C ARG A 434 13.22 -14.84 10.09
N LEU A 435 12.64 -15.79 9.36
CA LEU A 435 12.71 -17.20 9.69
C LEU A 435 14.05 -17.83 9.32
N GLY A 436 14.93 -17.15 8.58
CA GLY A 436 16.17 -17.66 7.99
C GLY A 436 15.93 -18.24 6.60
N ASP A 437 16.58 -17.63 5.59
CA ASP A 437 16.43 -18.00 4.19
C ASP A 437 17.27 -19.26 3.87
N PRO A 438 16.67 -20.35 3.37
CA PRO A 438 17.40 -21.58 3.10
C PRO A 438 18.19 -21.56 1.78
N ARG A 439 18.06 -20.50 0.96
CA ARG A 439 18.79 -20.39 -0.31
C ARG A 439 20.26 -20.06 -0.07
N ASP A 440 21.13 -20.57 -0.93
CA ASP A 440 22.52 -20.09 -1.01
C ASP A 440 22.55 -18.75 -1.76
N LEU A 441 22.39 -17.66 -1.00
CA LEU A 441 22.38 -16.29 -1.53
C LEU A 441 23.78 -15.79 -1.94
N GLU A 442 24.83 -16.57 -1.68
CA GLU A 442 26.21 -16.31 -2.08
C GLU A 442 26.64 -17.17 -3.28
N ALA A 443 25.74 -18.02 -3.78
CA ALA A 443 26.02 -18.93 -4.88
C ALA A 443 26.58 -18.18 -6.11
N LEU A 444 27.66 -18.74 -6.66
CA LEU A 444 28.33 -18.21 -7.85
C LEU A 444 28.09 -19.12 -9.05
N ALA A 445 27.75 -18.54 -10.20
CA ALA A 445 27.74 -19.22 -11.49
C ALA A 445 29.10 -19.06 -12.19
N VAL A 446 29.58 -20.13 -12.80
CA VAL A 446 30.77 -20.10 -13.66
C VAL A 446 30.37 -19.59 -15.04
N ILE A 447 31.05 -18.54 -15.50
CA ILE A 447 30.96 -18.02 -16.86
C ILE A 447 32.17 -18.54 -17.63
N PRO A 448 31.97 -19.37 -18.67
CA PRO A 448 33.08 -19.95 -19.41
C PRO A 448 33.86 -18.86 -20.15
N LYS A 449 35.14 -19.12 -20.39
CA LYS A 449 35.99 -18.30 -21.25
C LYS A 449 35.33 -18.08 -22.62
N GLY A 450 35.36 -16.85 -23.11
CA GLY A 450 34.71 -16.49 -24.36
C GLY A 450 35.24 -15.21 -24.99
N ARG A 451 34.93 -15.03 -26.27
CA ARG A 451 35.17 -13.79 -27.01
C ARG A 451 33.84 -13.16 -27.39
N SER A 452 33.72 -11.86 -27.19
CA SER A 452 32.55 -11.07 -27.59
C SER A 452 32.98 -9.80 -28.31
N THR A 453 32.23 -9.41 -29.32
CA THR A 453 32.40 -8.09 -29.95
C THR A 453 31.62 -7.05 -29.13
N HIS A 454 32.33 -6.05 -28.64
CA HIS A 454 31.75 -4.90 -27.94
C HIS A 454 31.80 -3.66 -28.81
N GLY A 455 30.83 -2.77 -28.64
CA GLY A 455 30.71 -1.56 -29.42
C GLY A 455 29.79 -1.69 -30.64
N SER A 456 29.60 -0.58 -31.35
CA SER A 456 28.77 -0.52 -32.54
C SER A 456 29.40 0.42 -33.56
N ALA A 457 29.35 0.03 -34.83
CA ALA A 457 29.72 0.91 -35.94
C ALA A 457 28.67 2.01 -36.20
N SER A 458 27.45 1.87 -35.67
CA SER A 458 26.33 2.78 -35.91
C SER A 458 26.05 3.77 -34.78
N HIS A 459 26.69 3.62 -33.62
CA HIS A 459 26.47 4.51 -32.47
C HIS A 459 27.78 5.17 -32.02
N PRO A 460 27.91 6.51 -32.08
CA PRO A 460 29.19 7.21 -31.90
C PRO A 460 29.81 7.04 -30.51
N ASN A 461 29.00 6.86 -29.46
CA ASN A 461 29.50 6.62 -28.10
C ASN A 461 30.02 5.18 -27.87
N SER A 462 29.90 4.31 -28.87
CA SER A 462 30.22 2.88 -28.77
C SER A 462 31.12 2.42 -29.93
N ALA A 463 31.60 3.34 -30.77
CA ALA A 463 32.50 3.04 -31.88
C ALA A 463 33.98 3.23 -31.45
N PRO A 464 34.93 2.48 -32.03
CA PRO A 464 34.72 1.37 -32.97
C PRO A 464 34.34 0.06 -32.26
N PRO A 465 33.73 -0.91 -32.96
CA PRO A 465 33.65 -2.27 -32.46
C PRO A 465 35.04 -2.84 -32.19
N TYR A 466 35.22 -3.54 -31.07
CA TYR A 466 36.44 -4.24 -30.71
C TYR A 466 36.11 -5.60 -30.09
N GLU A 467 37.04 -6.56 -30.21
CA GLU A 467 36.91 -7.86 -29.55
C GLU A 467 37.40 -7.79 -28.12
N LEU A 468 36.59 -8.32 -27.20
CA LEU A 468 36.94 -8.54 -25.82
C LEU A 468 37.05 -10.04 -25.59
N GLU A 469 38.23 -10.50 -25.18
CA GLU A 469 38.42 -11.85 -24.67
C GLU A 469 38.35 -11.80 -23.14
N LEU A 470 37.42 -12.56 -22.56
CA LEU A 470 37.29 -12.73 -21.13
C LEU A 470 37.66 -14.17 -20.79
N ASP A 471 38.59 -14.32 -19.85
CA ASP A 471 38.88 -15.63 -19.25
C ASP A 471 37.67 -16.12 -18.44
N GLU A 472 37.70 -17.39 -18.02
CA GLU A 472 36.67 -17.93 -17.14
C GLU A 472 36.60 -17.11 -15.84
N PHE A 473 35.39 -16.72 -15.45
CA PHE A 473 35.16 -16.00 -14.21
C PHE A 473 33.88 -16.46 -13.54
N ARG A 474 33.65 -16.02 -12.31
CA ARG A 474 32.44 -16.34 -11.55
C ARG A 474 31.64 -15.08 -11.27
N ILE A 475 30.32 -15.18 -11.35
CA ILE A 475 29.39 -14.10 -11.02
C ILE A 475 28.31 -14.60 -10.05
N GLY A 476 27.87 -13.75 -9.13
CA GLY A 476 26.79 -14.08 -8.20
C GLY A 476 25.49 -14.42 -8.93
N ILE A 477 24.83 -15.50 -8.51
CA ILE A 477 23.49 -15.87 -8.99
C ILE A 477 22.45 -14.89 -8.44
N PHE A 478 22.66 -14.45 -7.20
CA PHE A 478 21.83 -13.46 -6.52
C PHE A 478 22.58 -12.14 -6.37
N PRO A 479 21.85 -11.00 -6.28
CA PRO A 479 22.46 -9.75 -5.89
C PRO A 479 23.02 -9.84 -4.47
N VAL A 480 24.01 -9.00 -4.16
CA VAL A 480 24.49 -8.85 -2.78
C VAL A 480 23.32 -8.41 -1.90
N VAL A 481 23.05 -9.16 -0.84
CA VAL A 481 21.93 -8.90 0.08
C VAL A 481 22.33 -8.00 1.25
N ASN A 482 21.33 -7.43 1.93
CA ASN A 482 21.53 -6.51 3.06
C ASN A 482 22.42 -7.10 4.16
N ALA A 483 22.19 -8.34 4.61
CA ALA A 483 23.01 -8.98 5.64
C ALA A 483 24.49 -9.04 5.25
N ASN A 484 24.74 -9.38 3.98
CA ASN A 484 26.07 -9.53 3.45
C ASN A 484 26.78 -8.18 3.35
N TYR A 485 26.08 -7.15 2.88
CA TYR A 485 26.66 -5.82 2.78
C TYR A 485 26.87 -5.19 4.16
N LEU A 486 25.94 -5.40 5.10
CA LEU A 486 26.08 -4.96 6.48
C LEU A 486 27.36 -5.50 7.13
N LYS A 487 27.64 -6.80 6.97
CA LYS A 487 28.88 -7.42 7.44
C LYS A 487 30.12 -6.74 6.86
N PHE A 488 30.14 -6.50 5.55
CA PHE A 488 31.25 -5.79 4.88
C PHE A 488 31.45 -4.38 5.43
N ILE A 489 30.36 -3.64 5.67
CA ILE A 489 30.41 -2.29 6.22
C ILE A 489 30.98 -2.30 7.66
N GLN A 490 30.56 -3.25 8.49
CA GLN A 490 31.08 -3.43 9.84
C GLN A 490 32.58 -3.77 9.84
N GLU A 491 33.04 -4.63 8.93
CA GLU A 491 34.44 -5.03 8.81
C GLU A 491 35.33 -3.90 8.27
N THR A 492 34.81 -3.05 7.38
CA THR A 492 35.59 -1.99 6.72
C THR A 492 35.47 -0.62 7.39
N GLY A 493 34.57 -0.47 8.36
CA GLY A 493 34.28 0.82 9.02
C GLY A 493 33.69 1.87 8.08
N ARG A 494 33.12 1.46 6.95
CA ARG A 494 32.51 2.37 5.97
C ARG A 494 31.14 2.86 6.45
N ALA A 495 30.63 3.90 5.81
CA ALA A 495 29.26 4.35 6.03
C ALA A 495 28.34 3.74 4.97
N TRP A 496 27.16 3.28 5.39
CA TRP A 496 26.09 2.86 4.50
C TRP A 496 24.77 3.41 5.00
N VAL A 497 24.03 4.08 4.12
CA VAL A 497 22.80 4.80 4.45
C VAL A 497 21.66 4.16 3.66
N SER A 498 21.38 2.88 3.95
CA SER A 498 20.16 2.22 3.48
C SER A 498 19.20 2.06 4.67
N PRO A 499 17.93 2.50 4.55
CA PRO A 499 16.93 2.30 5.60
C PRO A 499 16.63 0.81 5.85
N ASP A 500 16.83 -0.03 4.84
CA ASP A 500 16.53 -1.46 4.88
C ASP A 500 17.74 -2.28 5.38
N GLY A 501 18.94 -1.68 5.44
CA GLY A 501 20.17 -2.43 5.69
C GLY A 501 20.22 -3.20 7.00
N ASN A 502 19.54 -2.70 8.04
CA ASN A 502 19.45 -3.32 9.37
C ASN A 502 18.06 -3.90 9.68
N ASP A 503 17.12 -3.87 8.74
CA ASP A 503 15.78 -4.41 8.98
C ASP A 503 15.81 -5.94 8.87
N ALA A 504 15.34 -6.61 9.92
CA ALA A 504 15.28 -8.07 10.02
C ALA A 504 14.44 -8.71 8.91
N GLU A 505 13.42 -8.01 8.41
CA GLU A 505 12.56 -8.51 7.32
C GLU A 505 13.17 -8.36 5.94
N THR A 506 14.29 -7.65 5.80
CA THR A 506 14.90 -7.38 4.49
C THR A 506 16.37 -7.79 4.43
N GLN A 507 16.87 -8.57 5.39
CA GLN A 507 18.24 -9.07 5.41
C GLN A 507 18.61 -9.92 4.18
N ASN A 508 17.63 -10.62 3.58
CA ASN A 508 17.80 -11.35 2.33
C ASN A 508 17.44 -10.55 1.06
N ALA A 509 17.06 -9.28 1.20
CA ALA A 509 16.73 -8.41 0.08
C ALA A 509 18.01 -7.82 -0.53
N PRO A 510 18.00 -7.43 -1.82
CA PRO A 510 19.14 -6.78 -2.46
C PRO A 510 19.56 -5.51 -1.72
N ALA A 511 20.86 -5.34 -1.51
CA ALA A 511 21.43 -4.13 -0.93
C ALA A 511 21.22 -2.93 -1.87
N THR A 512 20.60 -1.87 -1.33
CA THR A 512 20.31 -0.61 -2.02
C THR A 512 21.26 0.50 -1.56
N ASP A 513 21.31 1.59 -2.33
CA ASP A 513 22.14 2.76 -2.04
C ASP A 513 23.65 2.42 -1.88
N VAL A 514 24.10 1.43 -2.66
CA VAL A 514 25.51 1.02 -2.78
C VAL A 514 26.18 1.77 -3.93
N THR A 515 27.42 2.23 -3.78
CA THR A 515 28.15 2.78 -4.93
C THR A 515 28.76 1.66 -5.78
N CYS A 516 28.86 1.87 -7.10
CA CYS A 516 29.32 0.85 -8.05
C CYS A 516 30.75 0.36 -7.78
N GLY A 517 31.60 1.17 -7.14
CA GLY A 517 32.94 0.77 -6.70
C GLY A 517 32.94 -0.06 -5.41
N GLU A 518 31.89 -0.01 -4.61
CA GLU A 518 31.77 -0.70 -3.31
C GLU A 518 31.24 -2.13 -3.46
N SER A 519 30.28 -2.36 -4.36
CA SER A 519 29.77 -3.70 -4.68
C SER A 519 30.86 -4.60 -5.29
N LEU A 520 31.81 -4.02 -6.02
CA LEU A 520 32.99 -4.72 -6.54
C LEU A 520 34.03 -5.07 -5.46
N GLY A 521 34.08 -4.32 -4.35
CA GLY A 521 35.08 -4.54 -3.28
C GLY A 521 34.86 -5.85 -2.52
N LYS A 522 33.59 -6.23 -2.27
CA LYS A 522 33.26 -7.47 -1.56
C LYS A 522 33.44 -8.71 -2.45
N LEU A 523 32.94 -8.66 -3.70
CA LEU A 523 33.19 -9.71 -4.70
C LEU A 523 34.70 -9.85 -4.99
N GLY A 524 35.44 -8.74 -4.99
CA GLY A 524 36.88 -8.72 -5.18
C GLY A 524 37.69 -9.34 -4.04
N GLN A 525 37.28 -9.18 -2.78
CA GLN A 525 37.99 -9.79 -1.64
C GLN A 525 37.86 -11.32 -1.62
N GLU A 526 36.68 -11.87 -1.92
CA GLU A 526 36.48 -13.33 -1.99
C GLU A 526 37.14 -13.96 -3.23
N MET A 527 37.13 -13.27 -4.38
CA MET A 527 37.89 -13.67 -5.57
C MET A 527 39.41 -13.62 -5.34
N TRP A 528 39.92 -12.66 -4.55
CA TRP A 528 41.34 -12.56 -4.23
C TRP A 528 41.80 -13.68 -3.28
N SER A 529 40.93 -14.06 -2.34
CA SER A 529 41.20 -15.12 -1.35
C SER A 529 41.30 -16.50 -2.00
N SER A 530 40.47 -16.76 -3.00
CA SER A 530 40.49 -18.00 -3.78
C SER A 530 41.65 -18.07 -4.79
N PHE A 531 42.22 -16.93 -5.18
CA PHE A 531 43.46 -16.86 -5.98
C PHE A 531 44.73 -17.22 -5.19
N GLN A 532 44.73 -17.07 -3.86
CA GLN A 532 45.89 -17.38 -3.01
C GLN A 532 46.05 -18.87 -2.66
N GLN A 533 45.11 -19.74 -3.04
CA GLN A 533 45.18 -21.17 -2.74
C GLN A 533 45.78 -22.04 -3.87
N ASN A 534 46.43 -21.44 -4.87
CA ASN A 534 47.13 -22.19 -5.92
C ASN A 534 48.65 -21.94 -5.86
N PRO A 535 49.46 -22.81 -5.21
CA PRO A 535 50.89 -22.58 -5.02
C PRO A 535 51.74 -22.76 -6.29
N ASN A 536 51.16 -23.22 -7.41
CA ASN A 536 51.88 -23.58 -8.62
C ASN A 536 51.40 -22.75 -9.82
N GLY A 537 51.74 -21.47 -9.84
CA GLY A 537 51.52 -20.58 -10.97
C GLY A 537 52.56 -19.49 -10.98
N SER A 538 53.73 -19.76 -11.57
CA SER A 538 54.78 -18.78 -11.81
C SER A 538 54.27 -17.70 -12.77
N GLY A 539 53.84 -16.57 -12.22
CA GLY A 539 53.47 -15.39 -12.97
C GLY A 539 53.53 -14.16 -12.07
N HIS A 540 54.71 -13.54 -11.98
CA HIS A 540 54.84 -12.20 -11.42
C HIS A 540 53.98 -11.23 -12.23
N VAL A 541 52.86 -10.79 -11.65
CA VAL A 541 52.15 -9.60 -12.11
C VAL A 541 52.38 -8.50 -11.08
N GLU A 542 53.15 -7.48 -11.47
CA GLU A 542 53.39 -6.27 -10.69
C GLU A 542 52.07 -5.61 -10.26
N GLY A 543 51.79 -5.60 -8.96
CA GLY A 543 50.64 -4.97 -8.31
C GLY A 543 50.60 -3.43 -8.39
N THR A 544 51.35 -2.81 -9.31
CA THR A 544 51.53 -1.35 -9.38
C THR A 544 50.75 -0.69 -10.52
N LYS A 545 50.27 -1.44 -11.51
CA LYS A 545 49.61 -0.86 -12.71
C LYS A 545 48.09 -0.66 -12.59
N LEU A 546 47.41 -1.32 -11.66
CA LEU A 546 45.97 -1.10 -11.38
C LEU A 546 45.69 0.18 -10.58
N ARG A 547 46.65 0.67 -9.77
CA ARG A 547 46.51 1.95 -9.05
C ARG A 547 46.55 3.18 -9.97
N HIS A 548 47.28 3.10 -11.08
CA HIS A 548 47.39 4.22 -12.03
C HIS A 548 46.20 4.36 -12.99
N ALA A 549 45.46 3.28 -13.26
CA ALA A 549 44.24 3.33 -14.08
C ALA A 549 43.04 3.90 -13.28
N GLN A 550 42.97 3.68 -11.96
CA GLN A 550 41.93 4.26 -11.11
C GLN A 550 42.15 5.75 -10.79
N GLN A 551 43.40 6.23 -10.78
CA GLN A 551 43.69 7.65 -10.52
C GLN A 551 43.52 8.57 -11.75
N ARG A 552 43.51 8.06 -12.98
CA ARG A 552 43.37 8.89 -14.19
C ARG A 552 41.92 9.09 -14.67
N SER A 553 40.96 8.36 -14.12
CA SER A 553 39.53 8.54 -14.41
C SER A 553 38.84 9.61 -13.54
N PHE A 554 39.54 10.18 -12.56
CA PHE A 554 39.00 11.13 -11.58
C PHE A 554 39.39 12.60 -11.78
N THR A 555 39.98 12.96 -12.92
CA THR A 555 40.26 14.35 -13.29
C THR A 555 39.70 14.71 -14.67
N LEU A 556 38.37 14.77 -14.77
CA LEU A 556 37.66 15.64 -15.72
C LEU A 556 36.44 16.26 -15.01
N GLY A 557 36.72 17.01 -13.94
CA GLY A 557 35.81 18.00 -13.38
C GLY A 557 36.28 19.39 -13.82
N GLY A 558 35.59 19.96 -14.81
CA GLY A 558 35.77 21.35 -15.25
C GLY A 558 34.39 22.03 -15.36
N PRO A 559 34.22 23.26 -14.87
CA PRO A 559 32.92 23.86 -14.60
C PRO A 559 32.38 24.59 -15.83
N TYR A 560 31.17 24.26 -16.28
CA TYR A 560 30.40 25.17 -17.12
C TYR A 560 28.95 25.19 -16.70
N GLY A 561 28.66 26.07 -15.74
CA GLY A 561 27.39 26.78 -15.74
C GLY A 561 27.45 27.83 -16.85
N GLN A 562 26.72 27.62 -17.93
CA GLN A 562 26.23 28.72 -18.76
C GLN A 562 24.81 28.42 -19.22
N ARG A 563 23.95 29.39 -18.89
CA ARG A 563 22.60 29.58 -19.39
C ARG A 563 22.61 29.57 -20.93
N MET A 564 21.65 28.90 -21.55
CA MET A 564 21.17 29.32 -22.87
C MET A 564 19.64 29.45 -22.83
N HIS A 565 19.20 30.71 -22.96
CA HIS A 565 17.88 31.07 -23.44
C HIS A 565 17.86 31.03 -24.99
N PRO A 566 16.67 30.97 -25.62
CA PRO A 566 16.49 30.57 -27.01
C PRO A 566 16.66 31.75 -27.97
N ILE A 567 17.22 31.51 -29.16
CA ILE A 567 17.08 32.40 -30.31
C ILE A 567 16.81 31.57 -31.57
N ALA A 568 15.84 32.07 -32.34
CA ALA A 568 15.20 31.50 -33.51
C ALA A 568 15.97 31.72 -34.83
N LYS A 569 15.52 30.99 -35.87
CA LYS A 569 15.59 31.24 -37.33
C LYS A 569 16.99 31.31 -37.96
N ILE A 570 17.25 30.44 -38.94
CA ILE A 570 16.85 30.60 -40.37
C ILE A 570 16.34 29.26 -40.86
#